data_AF-A0A329QEQ2-F1
#
_entry.id   AF-A0A329QEQ2-F1
#
_cell.length_a   1.000
_cell.length_b   1.000
_cell.length_c   1.000
_cell.angle_alpha   90.00
_cell.angle_beta   90.00
_cell.angle_gamma   90.00
#
_symmetry.space_group_name_H-M   'P 1'
#
loop_
_entity.id
_entity.type
_entity.pdbx_description
1 polymer ?
#
loop_
_entity_poly.entity_id
_entity_poly.type
_entity_poly.pdbx_seq_one_letter_code
_entity_poly.pdbx_strand_id
1 'polypeptide(L)'
;MLIGMKVYYDVNSGNVIVITPEYAGPVVETTKEQDFKLYKALEELVPESVDMIQLGYGQYNLDRFEGREIVRIDLETLEPLFKNPVKEDEEPKPPTFSLESQINDLKEKLAESDARNEKLAEENTLNQLALMELHAMLLSTLPDAGNAE
;
A
#
# COMPACT_ATOMS: atom_id res chain seq x y z
N MET A 1 -19.64 -18.72 -18.42
CA MET A 1 -18.44 -17.88 -18.42
C MET A 1 -18.61 -16.80 -17.36
N LEU A 2 -17.52 -16.33 -16.77
CA LEU A 2 -17.51 -15.18 -15.86
C LEU A 2 -16.64 -14.10 -16.51
N ILE A 3 -17.23 -12.92 -16.74
CA ILE A 3 -16.56 -11.78 -17.37
C ILE A 3 -16.64 -10.62 -16.37
N GLY A 4 -15.51 -10.10 -15.95
CA GLY A 4 -15.49 -8.94 -15.06
C GLY A 4 -15.81 -7.65 -15.80
N MET A 5 -15.76 -6.55 -15.07
CA MET A 5 -16.05 -5.23 -15.63
C MET A 5 -14.86 -4.71 -16.43
N LYS A 6 -15.15 -3.90 -17.45
CA LYS A 6 -14.14 -3.10 -18.13
C LYS A 6 -14.23 -1.68 -17.62
N VAL A 7 -13.09 -1.12 -17.30
CA VAL A 7 -12.98 0.29 -16.94
C VAL A 7 -12.28 1.00 -18.08
N TYR A 8 -13.03 1.83 -18.80
CA TYR A 8 -12.50 2.71 -19.83
C TYR A 8 -12.09 4.03 -19.22
N TYR A 9 -10.88 4.49 -19.54
CA TYR A 9 -10.29 5.69 -18.98
C TYR A 9 -9.51 6.47 -20.03
N ASP A 10 -9.38 7.78 -19.81
CA ASP A 10 -8.56 8.65 -20.65
C ASP A 10 -7.06 8.39 -20.36
N VAL A 11 -6.27 8.15 -21.40
CA VAL A 11 -4.85 7.73 -21.25
C VAL A 11 -3.95 8.81 -20.67
N ASN A 12 -4.34 10.08 -20.78
CA ASN A 12 -3.51 11.20 -20.34
C ASN A 12 -3.78 11.54 -18.87
N SER A 13 -5.04 11.47 -18.47
CA SER A 13 -5.49 11.87 -17.14
C SER A 13 -5.76 10.68 -16.23
N GLY A 14 -5.98 9.47 -16.75
CA GLY A 14 -6.46 8.32 -15.97
C GLY A 14 -7.93 8.44 -15.56
N ASN A 15 -8.65 9.49 -15.95
CA ASN A 15 -10.03 9.69 -15.53
C ASN A 15 -10.94 8.62 -16.15
N VAL A 16 -11.80 8.02 -15.33
CA VAL A 16 -12.76 7.03 -15.79
C VAL A 16 -13.81 7.69 -16.66
N ILE A 17 -14.07 7.09 -17.81
CA ILE A 17 -15.06 7.53 -18.80
C ILE A 17 -16.33 6.69 -18.66
N VAL A 18 -16.18 5.37 -18.71
CA VAL A 18 -17.30 4.43 -18.58
C VAL A 18 -16.83 3.12 -17.96
N ILE A 19 -17.68 2.53 -17.11
CA ILE A 19 -17.48 1.21 -16.53
C ILE A 19 -18.56 0.29 -17.09
N THR A 20 -18.16 -0.80 -17.74
CA THR A 20 -19.11 -1.81 -18.22
C THR A 20 -19.51 -2.73 -17.08
N PRO A 21 -20.74 -3.25 -17.05
CA PRO A 21 -21.15 -4.20 -16.03
C PRO A 21 -20.39 -5.54 -16.17
N GLU A 22 -20.41 -6.31 -15.10
CA GLU A 22 -19.93 -7.69 -15.08
C GLU A 22 -21.02 -8.63 -15.63
N TYR A 23 -20.60 -9.74 -16.23
CA TYR A 23 -21.53 -10.72 -16.79
C TYR A 23 -21.21 -12.14 -16.31
N ALA A 24 -22.26 -12.89 -16.00
CA ALA A 24 -22.19 -14.31 -15.65
C ALA A 24 -23.19 -15.11 -16.50
N GLY A 25 -22.73 -16.22 -17.09
CA GLY A 25 -23.59 -17.14 -17.85
C GLY A 25 -23.13 -17.37 -19.30
N PRO A 26 -24.05 -17.64 -20.24
CA PRO A 26 -23.76 -17.88 -21.67
C PRO A 26 -23.57 -16.55 -22.42
N VAL A 27 -22.63 -15.75 -21.94
CA VAL A 27 -22.28 -14.43 -22.49
C VAL A 27 -20.97 -14.52 -23.27
N VAL A 28 -20.74 -13.56 -24.17
CA VAL A 28 -19.49 -13.42 -24.94
C VAL A 28 -18.88 -12.06 -24.60
N GLU A 29 -17.56 -12.04 -24.45
CA GLU A 29 -16.83 -10.81 -24.21
C GLU A 29 -16.89 -9.90 -25.44
N THR A 30 -17.26 -8.64 -25.23
CA THR A 30 -17.28 -7.63 -26.28
C THR A 30 -15.86 -7.18 -26.62
N THR A 31 -15.63 -6.68 -27.83
CA THR A 31 -14.35 -6.02 -28.16
C THR A 31 -14.41 -4.53 -27.85
N LYS A 32 -13.25 -3.87 -27.78
CA LYS A 32 -13.15 -2.41 -27.60
C LYS A 32 -13.97 -1.67 -28.66
N GLU A 33 -13.90 -2.10 -29.92
CA GLU A 33 -14.63 -1.48 -31.03
C GLU A 33 -16.15 -1.66 -30.92
N GLN A 34 -16.60 -2.78 -30.36
CA GLN A 34 -18.02 -3.01 -30.08
C GLN A 34 -18.50 -2.11 -28.95
N ASP A 35 -17.72 -1.99 -27.88
CA ASP A 35 -18.04 -1.13 -26.74
C ASP A 35 -18.07 0.36 -27.16
N PHE A 36 -17.16 0.80 -28.02
CA PHE A 36 -17.16 2.16 -28.58
C PHE A 36 -18.43 2.50 -29.37
N LYS A 37 -19.08 1.51 -29.99
CA LYS A 37 -20.37 1.70 -30.68
C LYS A 37 -21.56 1.61 -29.74
N LEU A 38 -21.40 0.95 -28.60
CA LEU A 38 -22.48 0.71 -27.64
C LEU A 38 -22.63 1.86 -26.65
N TYR A 39 -21.51 2.43 -26.19
CA TYR A 39 -21.49 3.45 -25.16
C TYR A 39 -21.30 4.84 -25.77
N LYS A 40 -22.33 5.68 -25.67
CA LYS A 40 -22.30 7.08 -26.14
C LYS A 40 -21.12 7.88 -25.54
N ALA A 41 -20.72 7.59 -24.30
CA ALA A 41 -19.58 8.24 -23.66
C ALA A 41 -18.23 7.98 -24.37
N LEU A 42 -18.13 6.89 -25.14
CA LEU A 42 -16.96 6.54 -25.94
C LEU A 42 -17.08 7.00 -27.40
N GLU A 43 -18.31 7.11 -27.92
CA GLU A 43 -18.57 7.45 -29.32
C GLU A 43 -17.98 8.80 -29.76
N GLU A 44 -18.01 9.79 -28.86
CA GLU A 44 -17.51 11.15 -29.14
C GLU A 44 -15.99 11.28 -28.90
N LEU A 45 -15.31 10.23 -28.42
CA LEU A 45 -13.89 10.26 -28.06
C LEU A 45 -13.00 9.66 -29.16
N VAL A 46 -11.76 10.12 -29.17
CA VAL A 46 -10.72 9.59 -30.07
C VAL A 46 -10.29 8.21 -29.52
N PRO A 47 -10.38 7.12 -30.30
CA PRO A 47 -10.05 5.78 -29.80
C PRO A 47 -8.63 5.65 -29.23
N GLU A 48 -7.68 6.42 -29.75
CA GLU A 48 -6.30 6.49 -29.29
C GLU A 48 -6.12 7.24 -27.95
N SER A 49 -7.08 8.08 -27.56
CA SER A 49 -7.04 8.81 -26.29
C SER A 49 -7.66 8.02 -25.13
N VAL A 50 -8.23 6.85 -25.41
CA VAL A 50 -8.93 6.03 -24.42
C VAL A 50 -8.26 4.67 -24.36
N ASP A 51 -8.03 4.18 -23.15
CA ASP A 51 -7.62 2.80 -22.93
C ASP A 51 -8.57 2.08 -21.96
N MET A 52 -8.40 0.77 -21.83
CA MET A 52 -9.29 -0.09 -21.08
C MET A 52 -8.51 -1.11 -20.26
N ILE A 53 -8.89 -1.24 -18.99
CA ILE A 53 -8.50 -2.38 -18.16
C ILE A 53 -9.69 -3.32 -17.98
N GLN A 54 -9.46 -4.61 -18.17
CA GLN A 54 -10.42 -5.67 -17.90
C GLN A 54 -10.15 -6.22 -16.51
N LEU A 55 -11.07 -5.99 -15.58
CA LEU A 55 -10.99 -6.53 -14.23
C LEU A 55 -11.52 -7.96 -14.19
N GLY A 56 -11.09 -8.72 -13.19
CA GLY A 56 -11.64 -10.05 -12.88
C GLY A 56 -13.09 -9.97 -12.41
N TYR A 57 -13.86 -11.03 -12.65
CA TYR A 57 -15.24 -11.11 -12.18
C TYR A 57 -15.31 -11.05 -10.64
N GLY A 58 -16.04 -10.06 -10.12
CA GLY A 58 -16.18 -9.81 -8.70
C GLY A 58 -14.95 -9.16 -8.06
N GLN A 59 -13.96 -8.75 -8.85
CA GLN A 59 -12.84 -7.97 -8.36
C GLN A 59 -13.37 -6.62 -7.86
N TYR A 60 -13.09 -6.30 -6.60
CA TYR A 60 -13.62 -5.13 -5.87
C TYR A 60 -15.13 -5.18 -5.51
N ASN A 61 -15.70 -6.37 -5.40
CA ASN A 61 -17.08 -6.53 -4.89
C ASN A 61 -17.28 -5.90 -3.50
N LEU A 62 -16.30 -6.04 -2.60
CA LEU A 62 -16.38 -5.47 -1.26
C LEU A 62 -16.40 -3.95 -1.31
N ASP A 63 -15.49 -3.34 -2.06
CA ASP A 63 -15.43 -1.89 -2.24
C ASP A 63 -16.74 -1.31 -2.80
N ARG A 64 -17.32 -1.98 -3.81
CA ARG A 64 -18.64 -1.58 -4.35
C ARG A 64 -19.76 -1.75 -3.33
N PHE A 65 -19.73 -2.84 -2.55
CA PHE A 65 -20.71 -3.07 -1.49
C PHE A 65 -20.63 -2.00 -0.39
N GLU A 66 -19.42 -1.51 -0.10
CA GLU A 66 -19.16 -0.38 0.78
C GLU A 66 -19.49 0.99 0.14
N GLY A 67 -19.99 1.01 -1.09
CA GLY A 67 -20.38 2.23 -1.81
C GLY A 67 -19.20 3.03 -2.35
N ARG A 68 -18.00 2.44 -2.45
CA ARG A 68 -16.85 3.09 -3.05
C ARG A 68 -16.98 3.06 -4.57
N GLU A 69 -16.68 4.20 -5.20
CA GLU A 69 -16.76 4.36 -6.66
C GLU A 69 -15.37 4.45 -7.26
N ILE A 70 -15.13 3.75 -8.38
CA ILE A 70 -13.89 3.89 -9.15
C ILE A 70 -13.96 5.22 -9.90
N VAL A 71 -13.05 6.13 -9.58
CA VAL A 71 -13.03 7.49 -10.16
C VAL A 71 -11.90 7.69 -11.16
N ARG A 72 -10.79 6.96 -10.97
CA ARG A 72 -9.56 7.15 -11.76
C ARG A 72 -8.77 5.85 -11.82
N ILE A 73 -7.96 5.68 -12.85
CA ILE A 73 -6.93 4.65 -12.96
C ILE A 73 -5.57 5.29 -12.72
N ASP A 74 -4.75 4.66 -11.89
CA ASP A 74 -3.34 5.01 -11.76
C ASP A 74 -2.59 4.57 -13.03
N LEU A 75 -1.97 5.51 -13.73
CA LEU A 75 -1.30 5.24 -15.02
C LEU A 75 0.03 4.48 -14.86
N GLU A 76 0.61 4.46 -13.65
CA GLU A 76 1.86 3.74 -13.39
C GLU A 76 1.60 2.29 -13.01
N THR A 77 0.59 2.05 -12.16
CA THR A 77 0.27 0.70 -11.66
C THR A 77 -0.87 0.02 -12.42
N LEU A 78 -1.65 0.77 -13.20
CA LEU A 78 -2.88 0.36 -13.86
C LEU A 78 -3.95 -0.16 -12.88
N GLU A 79 -3.94 0.35 -11.65
CA GLU A 79 -4.91 -0.01 -10.62
C GLU A 79 -6.05 1.04 -10.47
N PRO A 80 -7.28 0.60 -10.17
CA PRO A 80 -8.39 1.51 -9.89
C PRO A 80 -8.24 2.28 -8.57
N LEU A 81 -8.41 3.60 -8.62
CA LEU A 81 -8.51 4.48 -7.46
C LEU A 81 -9.97 4.74 -7.09
N PHE A 82 -10.28 4.53 -5.81
CA PHE A 82 -11.63 4.58 -5.28
C PHE A 82 -11.90 5.85 -4.50
N LYS A 83 -13.07 6.44 -4.73
CA LYS A 83 -13.64 7.50 -3.90
C LYS A 83 -14.59 6.88 -2.88
N ASN A 84 -14.39 7.20 -1.62
CA ASN A 84 -15.28 6.77 -0.54
C ASN A 84 -16.61 7.55 -0.62
N PRO A 85 -17.74 6.89 -0.33
CA PRO A 85 -19.01 7.58 -0.28
C PRO A 85 -18.97 8.64 0.81
N VAL A 86 -19.44 9.84 0.47
CA VAL A 86 -19.65 10.90 1.46
C VAL A 86 -20.87 10.47 2.27
N LYS A 87 -20.66 10.03 3.52
CA LYS A 87 -21.77 9.79 4.44
C LYS A 87 -22.35 11.14 4.83
N GLU A 88 -23.52 11.47 4.30
CA GLU A 88 -24.20 12.75 4.55
C GLU A 88 -24.54 13.00 6.04
N ASP A 89 -24.48 11.96 6.88
CA ASP A 89 -24.85 12.03 8.31
C ASP A 89 -23.70 11.90 9.30
N GLU A 90 -22.44 11.83 8.85
CA GLU A 90 -21.31 12.00 9.78
C GLU A 90 -20.95 13.48 9.85
N GLU A 91 -21.64 14.23 10.72
CA GLU A 91 -21.01 15.43 11.32
C GLU A 91 -19.56 15.02 11.64
N PRO A 92 -18.55 15.82 11.25
CA PRO A 92 -17.16 15.49 11.52
C PRO A 92 -17.06 15.25 13.01
N LYS A 93 -17.01 13.98 13.43
CA LYS A 93 -16.91 13.64 14.84
C LYS A 93 -15.63 14.35 15.28
N PRO A 94 -15.71 15.30 16.21
CA PRO A 94 -14.51 15.96 16.69
C PRO A 94 -13.58 14.83 17.13
N PRO A 95 -12.31 14.85 16.68
CA PRO A 95 -11.38 13.78 16.99
C PRO A 95 -11.42 13.54 18.50
N THR A 96 -11.69 12.30 18.91
CA THR A 96 -11.89 11.92 20.32
C THR A 96 -10.70 12.29 21.21
N PHE A 97 -9.54 12.49 20.59
CA PHE A 97 -8.35 13.08 21.17
C PHE A 97 -7.83 14.18 20.24
N SER A 98 -7.52 15.35 20.80
CA SER A 98 -6.85 16.43 20.06
C SER A 98 -5.59 15.91 19.37
N LEU A 99 -5.32 16.37 18.15
CA LEU A 99 -4.08 16.08 17.43
C LEU A 99 -2.85 16.43 18.28
N GLU A 100 -2.94 17.48 19.09
CA GLU A 100 -1.88 17.86 20.04
C GLU A 100 -1.63 16.77 21.09
N SER A 101 -2.67 16.11 21.58
CA SER A 101 -2.55 15.01 22.54
C SER A 101 -1.86 13.80 21.92
N GLN A 102 -2.16 13.49 20.65
CA GLN A 102 -1.52 12.39 19.93
C GLN A 102 -0.05 12.70 19.63
N ILE A 103 0.25 13.94 19.25
CA ILE A 103 1.63 14.39 19.04
C ILE A 103 2.45 14.31 20.33
N ASN A 104 1.86 14.67 21.47
CA ASN A 104 2.54 14.60 22.76
C ASN A 104 2.81 13.15 23.19
N ASP A 105 1.82 12.26 23.08
CA ASP A 105 1.99 10.83 23.39
C ASP A 105 3.05 10.16 22.49
N LEU A 106 3.04 10.48 21.19
CA LEU A 106 4.05 9.97 20.26
C LEU A 106 5.46 10.50 20.58
N LYS A 107 5.59 11.77 20.96
CA LYS A 107 6.88 12.35 21.38
C LYS A 107 7.39 11.70 22.66
N GLU A 108 6.51 11.42 23.61
CA GLU A 108 6.86 10.74 24.86
C GLU A 108 7.36 9.32 24.60
N LYS A 109 6.64 8.54 23.77
CA LYS A 109 7.07 7.19 23.36
C LYS A 109 8.39 7.20 22.60
N LEU A 110 8.63 8.21 21.76
CA LEU A 110 9.90 8.35 21.05
C LEU A 110 11.05 8.61 22.03
N ALA A 111 10.87 9.53 22.98
CA ALA A 111 11.86 9.83 24.01
C ALA A 111 12.17 8.62 24.90
N GLU A 112 11.15 7.84 25.27
CA GLU A 112 11.33 6.59 26.03
C GLU A 112 12.11 5.55 25.22
N SER A 113 11.77 5.40 23.92
CA SER A 113 12.47 4.46 23.05
C SER A 113 13.93 4.84 22.84
N ASP A 114 14.24 6.12 22.68
CA ASP A 114 15.60 6.62 22.51
C ASP A 114 16.43 6.40 23.77
N ALA A 115 15.87 6.70 24.95
CA ALA A 115 16.53 6.45 26.23
C ALA A 115 16.80 4.95 26.47
N ARG A 116 15.89 4.08 26.03
CA ARG A 116 16.09 2.62 26.10
C ARG A 116 17.21 2.15 25.16
N ASN A 117 17.29 2.72 23.96
CA ASN A 117 18.34 2.39 22.99
C ASN A 117 19.72 2.84 23.47
N GLU A 118 19.83 4.02 24.09
CA GLU A 118 21.08 4.52 24.66
C GLU A 118 21.59 3.60 25.77
N LYS A 119 20.73 3.22 26.72
CA LYS A 119 21.08 2.25 27.78
C LYS A 119 21.54 0.90 27.21
N LEU A 120 20.83 0.40 26.20
CA LEU A 120 21.20 -0.85 25.57
C LEU A 120 22.56 -0.75 24.85
N ALA A 121 22.87 0.40 24.26
CA ALA A 121 24.16 0.65 23.65
C ALA A 121 25.27 0.68 24.71
N GLU A 122 25.07 1.35 25.84
CA GLU A 122 26.01 1.35 26.98
C GLU A 122 26.26 -0.08 27.51
N GLU A 123 25.20 -0.84 27.79
CA GLU A 123 25.31 -2.23 28.23
C GLU A 123 26.04 -3.10 27.21
N ASN A 124 25.78 -2.89 25.91
CA ASN A 124 26.49 -3.61 24.86
C ASN A 124 28.00 -3.29 24.88
N THR A 125 28.38 -2.02 25.02
CA THR A 125 29.79 -1.63 25.09
C THR A 125 30.50 -2.20 26.31
N LEU A 126 29.83 -2.23 27.47
CA LEU A 126 30.39 -2.82 28.69
C LEU A 126 30.60 -4.32 28.54
N ASN A 127 29.64 -5.02 27.93
CA ASN A 127 29.76 -6.45 27.63
C ASN A 127 30.90 -6.73 26.65
N GLN A 128 31.08 -5.90 25.61
CA GLN A 128 32.21 -6.02 24.69
C GLN A 128 33.57 -5.83 25.39
N LEU A 129 33.67 -4.86 26.31
CA LEU A 129 34.89 -4.63 27.10
C LEU A 129 35.22 -5.82 28.00
N ALA A 130 34.23 -6.34 28.73
CA ALA A 130 34.41 -7.50 29.60
C ALA A 130 34.84 -8.75 28.80
N LEU A 131 34.29 -8.95 27.60
CA LEU A 131 34.71 -10.01 26.69
C LEU A 131 36.17 -9.83 26.24
N MET A 132 36.60 -8.60 25.95
CA MET A 132 37.98 -8.31 25.56
C MET A 132 38.97 -8.57 26.70
N GLU A 133 38.63 -8.17 27.93
CA GLU A 133 39.45 -8.44 29.12
C GLU A 133 39.60 -9.94 29.39
N LEU A 134 38.50 -10.69 29.28
CA LEU A 134 38.52 -12.15 29.42
C LEU A 134 39.37 -12.80 28.34
N HIS A 135 39.29 -12.33 27.09
CA HIS A 135 40.11 -12.82 25.99
C HIS A 135 41.60 -12.56 26.24
N ALA A 136 41.97 -11.38 26.76
CA ALA A 136 43.35 -11.06 27.11
C ALA A 136 43.89 -11.95 28.25
N MET A 137 43.10 -12.20 29.29
CA MET A 137 43.45 -13.13 30.36
C MET A 137 43.67 -14.56 29.84
N LEU A 138 42.79 -15.03 28.94
CA LEU A 138 42.96 -16.34 28.31
C LEU A 138 44.28 -16.41 27.53
N LEU A 139 44.60 -15.40 26.71
CA LEU A 139 45.88 -15.36 25.97
C LEU A 139 47.10 -15.39 26.91
N SER A 140 47.04 -14.70 28.04
CA SER A 140 48.14 -14.69 29.02
C SER A 140 48.36 -16.03 29.75
N THR A 141 47.38 -16.94 29.70
CA THR A 141 47.43 -18.26 30.35
C THR A 141 47.68 -19.40 29.37
N LEU A 142 47.70 -19.12 28.06
CA LEU A 142 48.12 -20.09 27.06
C LEU A 142 49.65 -20.30 27.18
N PRO A 143 50.14 -21.53 27.36
CA PRO A 143 51.57 -21.80 27.35
C PRO A 143 52.13 -21.44 25.97
N ASP A 144 53.29 -20.81 25.94
CA ASP A 144 54.03 -20.48 24.73
C ASP A 144 54.31 -21.79 23.96
N ALA A 145 53.47 -22.09 22.96
CA ALA A 145 53.65 -23.23 22.06
C ALA A 145 54.79 -22.90 21.08
N GLY A 146 55.98 -22.70 21.63
CA GLY A 146 57.07 -22.04 20.94
C GLY A 146 58.39 -22.07 21.70
N ASN A 147 58.70 -23.16 22.43
CA ASN A 147 60.08 -23.52 22.78
C ASN A 147 60.18 -25.04 22.93
N ALA A 148 60.24 -25.72 21.78
CA ALA A 148 60.86 -27.03 21.66
C ALA A 148 62.20 -26.83 20.95
N GLU A 149 63.27 -26.77 21.73
CA GLU A 149 64.62 -27.20 21.34
C GLU A 149 65.08 -28.26 22.35
#